data_AF-A0A0M8P836-F1
#
_entry.id   AF-A0A0M8P836-F1
#
_cell.length_a   1.000
_cell.length_b   1.000
_cell.length_c   1.000
_cell.angle_alpha   90.00
_cell.angle_beta   90.00
_cell.angle_gamma   90.00
#
_symmetry.space_group_name_H-M   'P 1'
#
loop_
_entity.id
_entity.type
_entity.pdbx_description
1 polymer ?
#
loop_
_entity_poly.entity_id
_entity_poly.type
_entity_poly.pdbx_seq_one_letter_code
_entity_poly.pdbx_strand_id
1 'polypeptide(L)'
;MSMTTRMSAARQLLEALENLHEAGIVHRDLNERNCMWGIEPLDHLPRSAKYEALGRPLKQMIPVDNLWKQGELVGPVKIPPSLHTKKFHLGDFGLVKKVSDPVTPRGYPPLQYCSPDRLHRKDPSPACDIWSYMILFSELYLGHVPFSPVFNGGIIGGFVMSLGPLPEE
;
A
#
# COMPACT_ATOMS: atom_id res chain seq x y z
N MET A 1 0.78 -2.92 -17.10
CA MET A 1 -0.40 -3.79 -16.94
C MET A 1 -1.58 -3.19 -17.69
N SER A 2 -2.53 -4.01 -18.16
CA SER A 2 -3.72 -3.51 -18.86
C SER A 2 -4.66 -2.77 -17.90
N MET A 3 -5.56 -1.92 -18.44
CA MET A 3 -6.61 -1.29 -17.64
C MET A 3 -7.49 -2.34 -16.94
N THR A 4 -7.89 -3.39 -17.65
CA THR A 4 -8.72 -4.48 -17.10
C THR A 4 -8.08 -5.13 -15.88
N THR A 5 -6.78 -5.41 -15.91
CA THR A 5 -6.05 -5.98 -14.77
C THR A 5 -6.03 -5.01 -13.59
N ARG A 6 -5.74 -3.73 -13.82
CA ARG A 6 -5.73 -2.70 -12.77
C ARG A 6 -7.11 -2.50 -12.13
N MET A 7 -8.17 -2.52 -12.93
CA MET A 7 -9.55 -2.40 -12.42
C MET A 7 -10.01 -3.66 -11.68
N SER A 8 -9.54 -4.84 -12.09
CA SER A 8 -9.76 -6.07 -11.32
C SER A 8 -9.07 -6.03 -9.96
N ALA A 9 -7.87 -5.43 -9.85
CA ALA A 9 -7.19 -5.23 -8.57
C ALA A 9 -7.92 -4.21 -7.68
N ALA A 10 -8.37 -3.09 -8.24
CA ALA A 10 -9.16 -2.12 -7.51
C ALA A 10 -10.44 -2.74 -6.92
N ARG A 11 -11.16 -3.55 -7.71
CA ARG A 11 -12.33 -4.28 -7.23
C ARG A 11 -11.99 -5.23 -6.07
N GLN A 12 -10.94 -6.03 -6.20
CA GLN A 12 -10.50 -6.94 -5.13
C GLN A 12 -10.11 -6.21 -3.85
N LEU A 13 -9.47 -5.03 -3.96
CA LEU A 13 -9.12 -4.21 -2.81
C LEU A 13 -10.38 -3.67 -2.12
N LEU A 14 -11.38 -3.24 -2.88
CA LEU A 14 -12.67 -2.78 -2.33
C LEU A 14 -13.42 -3.92 -1.63
N GLU A 15 -13.49 -5.10 -2.24
CA GLU A 15 -14.06 -6.32 -1.62
C GLU A 15 -13.33 -6.65 -0.30
N ALA A 16 -12.00 -6.52 -0.25
CA ALA A 16 -11.24 -6.76 0.97
C ALA A 16 -11.58 -5.73 2.07
N LEU A 17 -11.74 -4.46 1.72
CA LEU A 17 -12.15 -3.41 2.65
C LEU A 17 -13.56 -3.62 3.18
N GLU A 18 -14.51 -3.98 2.31
CA GLU A 18 -15.89 -4.31 2.70
C GLU A 18 -15.89 -5.38 3.79
N ASN A 19 -15.16 -6.48 3.58
CA ASN A 19 -15.03 -7.54 4.60
C ASN A 19 -14.42 -7.04 5.93
N LEU A 20 -13.42 -6.15 5.89
CA LEU A 20 -12.85 -5.57 7.12
C LEU A 20 -13.87 -4.67 7.83
N HIS A 21 -14.56 -3.83 7.08
CA HIS A 21 -15.52 -2.87 7.61
C HIS A 21 -16.75 -3.56 8.21
N GLU A 22 -17.26 -4.62 7.57
CA GLU A 22 -18.31 -5.49 8.13
C GLU A 22 -17.88 -6.16 9.44
N ALA A 23 -16.60 -6.52 9.58
CA ALA A 23 -16.03 -7.02 10.82
C ALA A 23 -15.74 -5.92 11.87
N GLY A 24 -16.07 -4.66 11.58
CA GLY A 24 -15.81 -3.52 12.45
C GLY A 24 -14.34 -3.15 12.56
N ILE A 25 -13.52 -3.49 11.56
CA ILE A 25 -12.08 -3.24 11.51
C ILE A 25 -11.79 -2.11 10.52
N VAL A 26 -10.97 -1.14 10.93
CA VAL A 26 -10.42 -0.08 10.08
C VAL A 26 -8.93 -0.35 9.88
N HIS A 27 -8.47 -0.41 8.63
CA HIS A 27 -7.09 -0.73 8.26
C HIS A 27 -6.10 0.38 8.62
N ARG A 28 -6.45 1.64 8.29
CA ARG A 28 -5.72 2.87 8.60
C ARG A 28 -4.37 3.06 7.92
N ASP A 29 -3.85 2.08 7.21
CA ASP A 29 -2.60 2.22 6.44
C ASP A 29 -2.72 1.67 5.02
N LEU A 30 -3.81 2.02 4.32
CA LEU A 30 -3.94 1.67 2.91
C LEU A 30 -2.98 2.54 2.09
N ASN A 31 -1.99 1.92 1.46
CA ASN A 31 -1.04 2.56 0.57
C ASN A 31 -0.47 1.55 -0.44
N GLU A 32 0.31 2.03 -1.39
CA GLU A 32 0.88 1.27 -2.50
C GLU A 32 1.85 0.18 -2.05
N ARG A 33 2.49 0.34 -0.88
CA ARG A 33 3.45 -0.62 -0.31
C ARG A 33 2.74 -1.79 0.38
N ASN A 34 1.51 -1.55 0.84
CA ASN A 34 0.69 -2.52 1.53
C ASN A 34 -0.27 -3.27 0.58
N CYS A 35 -0.23 -2.96 -0.72
CA CYS A 35 -1.01 -3.63 -1.75
C CYS A 35 -0.09 -4.41 -2.70
N MET A 36 -0.32 -5.71 -2.88
CA MET A 36 0.59 -6.60 -3.60
C MET A 36 -0.11 -7.43 -4.67
N TRP A 37 0.56 -7.61 -5.81
CA TRP A 37 0.16 -8.61 -6.79
C TRP A 37 0.54 -9.99 -6.29
N GLY A 38 -0.39 -10.94 -6.37
CA GLY A 38 -0.07 -12.34 -6.12
C GLY A 38 0.94 -12.83 -7.15
N ILE A 39 1.90 -13.63 -6.70
CA ILE A 39 2.91 -14.26 -7.57
C ILE A 39 2.61 -15.74 -7.72
N GLU A 40 2.90 -16.31 -8.89
CA GLU A 40 2.75 -17.75 -9.07
C GLU A 40 3.66 -18.50 -8.09
N PRO A 41 3.18 -19.56 -7.42
CA PRO A 41 4.00 -20.33 -6.50
C PRO A 41 5.22 -20.93 -7.21
N LEU A 42 6.41 -20.60 -6.72
CA LEU A 42 7.66 -21.10 -7.28
C LEU A 42 8.26 -22.22 -6.44
N ASP A 43 7.68 -22.56 -5.30
CA ASP A 43 8.17 -23.53 -4.31
C ASP A 43 8.52 -24.89 -4.94
N HIS A 44 7.68 -25.37 -5.86
CA HIS A 44 7.85 -26.62 -6.61
C HIS A 44 9.03 -26.61 -7.61
N LEU A 45 9.53 -25.44 -8.01
CA LEU A 45 10.61 -25.33 -8.98
C LEU A 45 11.99 -25.62 -8.36
N PRO A 46 12.89 -26.30 -9.09
CA PRO A 46 14.28 -26.41 -8.67
C PRO A 46 14.95 -25.03 -8.65
N ARG A 47 16.05 -24.93 -7.89
CA ARG A 47 16.79 -23.66 -7.71
C ARG A 47 17.25 -23.04 -9.03
N SER A 48 17.68 -23.84 -10.00
CA SER A 48 18.09 -23.36 -11.34
C SER A 48 16.93 -22.67 -12.06
N ALA A 49 15.76 -23.30 -12.11
CA ALA A 49 14.56 -22.73 -12.73
C ALA A 49 14.09 -21.45 -12.00
N LYS A 50 14.21 -21.39 -10.67
CA LYS A 50 13.96 -20.15 -9.91
C LYS A 50 14.87 -19.01 -10.36
N TYR A 51 16.16 -19.30 -10.61
CA TYR A 51 17.11 -18.28 -11.09
C TYR A 51 16.89 -17.88 -12.54
N GLU A 52 16.42 -18.78 -13.39
CA GLU A 52 16.00 -18.43 -14.75
C GLU A 52 14.77 -17.51 -14.73
N ALA A 53 13.80 -17.80 -13.85
CA ALA A 53 12.58 -17.03 -13.74
C ALA A 53 12.78 -15.65 -13.07
N LEU A 54 13.52 -15.57 -11.96
CA LEU A 54 13.66 -14.37 -11.13
C LEU A 54 14.99 -13.63 -11.30
N GLY A 55 15.95 -14.24 -12.00
CA GLY A 55 17.34 -13.84 -11.95
C GLY A 55 18.07 -14.37 -10.71
N ARG A 56 19.38 -14.17 -10.67
CA ARG A 56 20.20 -14.50 -9.50
C ARG A 56 20.07 -13.39 -8.45
N PRO A 57 20.00 -13.74 -7.14
CA PRO A 57 20.02 -12.75 -6.08
C PRO A 57 21.21 -11.81 -6.22
N LEU A 58 20.94 -10.51 -6.23
CA LEU A 58 21.98 -9.49 -6.18
C LEU A 58 22.43 -9.36 -4.73
N LYS A 59 23.70 -9.63 -4.48
CA LYS A 59 24.26 -9.68 -3.13
C LYS A 59 25.45 -8.76 -3.01
N GLN A 60 25.55 -8.10 -1.86
CA GLN A 60 26.71 -7.32 -1.46
C GLN A 60 27.07 -7.69 -0.03
N MET A 61 28.36 -7.82 0.27
CA MET A 61 28.79 -7.91 1.67
C MET A 61 28.34 -6.65 2.41
N ILE A 62 27.87 -6.81 3.66
CA ILE A 62 27.54 -5.66 4.49
C ILE A 62 28.83 -4.84 4.68
N PRO A 63 28.87 -3.56 4.27
CA PRO A 63 30.10 -2.76 4.25
C PRO A 63 30.39 -2.18 5.65
N VAL A 64 30.47 -3.04 6.66
CA VAL A 64 30.71 -2.69 8.07
C VAL A 64 31.75 -3.64 8.64
N ASP A 65 32.86 -3.07 9.13
CA ASP A 65 33.91 -3.82 9.82
C ASP A 65 33.45 -4.23 11.23
N ASN A 66 34.00 -5.33 11.76
CA ASN A 66 33.72 -5.84 13.12
C ASN A 66 32.27 -6.27 13.39
N LEU A 67 31.54 -6.75 12.38
CA LEU A 67 30.25 -7.41 12.60
C LEU A 67 30.44 -8.68 13.45
N TRP A 68 29.57 -8.88 14.44
CA TRP A 68 29.52 -10.09 15.27
C TRP A 68 29.26 -11.37 14.43
N LYS A 69 28.63 -11.21 13.25
CA LYS A 69 28.44 -12.25 12.24
C LYS A 69 28.44 -11.63 10.84
N GLN A 70 29.19 -12.24 9.93
CA GLN A 70 29.20 -11.85 8.51
C GLN A 70 27.84 -12.10 7.86
N GLY A 71 27.41 -11.16 7.02
CA GLY A 71 26.13 -11.21 6.32
C GLY A 71 26.17 -10.50 4.97
N GLU A 72 25.17 -10.78 4.15
CA GLU A 72 25.00 -10.21 2.81
C GLU A 72 23.73 -9.35 2.79
N LEU A 73 23.84 -8.14 2.22
CA LEU A 73 22.68 -7.38 1.76
C LEU A 73 22.17 -8.03 0.48
N VAL A 74 20.86 -8.31 0.44
CA VAL A 74 20.21 -8.87 -0.75
C VAL A 74 19.31 -7.80 -1.35
N GLY A 75 19.56 -7.47 -2.62
CA GLY A 75 18.74 -6.53 -3.36
C GLY A 75 17.30 -7.05 -3.53
N PRO A 76 16.30 -6.16 -3.58
CA PRO A 76 14.92 -6.56 -3.82
C PRO A 76 14.78 -7.21 -5.20
N VAL A 77 14.02 -8.31 -5.25
CA VAL A 77 13.72 -8.99 -6.51
C VAL A 77 12.74 -8.16 -7.34
N LYS A 78 12.99 -8.05 -8.64
CA LYS A 78 12.01 -7.53 -9.60
C LYS A 78 11.20 -8.69 -10.14
N ILE A 79 9.94 -8.79 -9.74
CA ILE A 79 9.06 -9.87 -10.22
C ILE A 79 8.70 -9.60 -11.70
N PRO A 80 8.99 -10.54 -12.61
CA PRO A 80 8.56 -10.43 -13.99
C PRO A 80 7.03 -10.40 -14.09
N PRO A 81 6.44 -9.59 -14.99
CA PRO A 81 4.99 -9.55 -15.18
C PRO A 81 4.36 -10.90 -15.54
N SER A 82 5.13 -11.83 -16.12
CA SER A 82 4.68 -13.19 -16.45
C SER A 82 4.40 -14.06 -15.22
N LEU A 83 4.95 -13.71 -14.06
CA LEU A 83 4.73 -14.43 -12.80
C LEU A 83 3.60 -13.81 -11.97
N HIS A 84 3.01 -12.69 -12.41
CA HIS A 84 1.88 -12.11 -11.70
C HIS A 84 0.62 -12.93 -11.94
N THR A 85 -0.01 -13.34 -10.85
CA THR A 85 -1.36 -13.89 -10.88
C THR A 85 -2.38 -12.76 -11.03
N LYS A 86 -3.65 -13.13 -11.21
CA LYS A 86 -4.77 -12.16 -11.21
C LYS A 86 -5.17 -11.71 -9.80
N LYS A 87 -4.58 -12.29 -8.75
CA LYS A 87 -4.92 -11.96 -7.36
C LYS A 87 -4.23 -10.68 -6.91
N PHE A 88 -4.96 -9.88 -6.16
CA PHE A 88 -4.46 -8.67 -5.52
C PHE A 88 -4.72 -8.75 -4.02
N HIS A 89 -3.71 -8.44 -3.22
CA HIS A 89 -3.72 -8.66 -1.79
C HIS A 89 -3.49 -7.36 -1.03
N LEU A 90 -4.26 -7.15 0.02
CA LEU A 90 -3.99 -6.15 1.06
C LEU A 90 -3.19 -6.81 2.18
N GLY A 91 -2.14 -6.13 2.64
CA GLY A 91 -1.28 -6.57 3.73
C GLY A 91 -1.01 -5.46 4.73
N ASP A 92 -0.13 -5.78 5.69
CA ASP A 92 0.28 -4.93 6.81
C ASP A 92 -0.88 -4.40 7.68
N PHE A 93 -1.28 -5.25 8.63
CA PHE A 93 -2.31 -4.96 9.61
C PHE A 93 -1.76 -4.29 10.88
N GLY A 94 -0.54 -3.73 10.85
CA GLY A 94 0.12 -3.18 12.04
C GLY A 94 -0.60 -1.99 12.68
N LEU A 95 -1.41 -1.25 11.91
CA LEU A 95 -2.14 -0.05 12.36
C LEU A 95 -3.65 -0.25 12.51
N VAL A 96 -4.15 -1.49 12.34
CA VAL A 96 -5.59 -1.74 12.39
C VAL A 96 -6.20 -1.38 13.74
N LYS A 97 -7.46 -1.00 13.69
CA LYS A 97 -8.25 -0.64 14.86
C LYS A 97 -9.64 -1.25 14.73
N LYS A 98 -10.16 -1.89 15.78
CA LYS A 98 -11.60 -2.15 15.83
C LYS A 98 -12.32 -0.86 16.18
N VAL A 99 -13.42 -0.55 15.50
CA VAL A 99 -14.19 0.69 15.72
C VAL A 99 -14.64 0.82 17.18
N SER A 100 -14.93 -0.31 17.85
CA SER A 100 -15.31 -0.35 19.26
C SER A 100 -14.15 -0.13 20.24
N ASP A 101 -12.89 -0.17 19.78
CA ASP A 101 -11.75 -0.02 20.68
C ASP A 101 -11.60 1.45 21.11
N PRO A 102 -11.38 1.73 22.40
CA PRO A 102 -11.26 3.11 22.90
C PRO A 102 -9.92 3.75 22.53
N VAL A 103 -8.91 2.95 22.24
CA VAL A 103 -7.55 3.42 21.95
C VAL A 103 -7.25 3.24 20.47
N THR A 104 -6.67 4.28 19.88
CA THR A 104 -6.24 4.28 18.49
C THR A 104 -4.73 4.02 18.45
N PRO A 105 -4.25 2.90 17.86
CA PRO A 105 -2.82 2.63 17.73
C PRO A 105 -2.08 3.79 17.07
N ARG A 106 -0.93 4.18 17.62
CA ARG A 106 -0.08 5.21 17.02
C ARG A 106 0.55 4.67 15.75
N GLY A 107 0.60 5.51 14.72
CA GLY A 107 1.18 5.16 13.44
C GLY A 107 1.36 6.39 12.57
N TYR A 108 2.24 6.28 11.58
CA TYR A 108 2.61 7.35 10.65
C TYR A 108 2.45 6.85 9.21
N PRO A 109 1.21 6.56 8.78
CA PRO A 109 0.94 6.21 7.38
C PRO A 109 1.38 7.34 6.45
N PRO A 110 1.67 7.06 5.17
CA PRO A 110 2.04 8.11 4.23
C PRO A 110 0.89 9.12 4.07
N LEU A 111 1.20 10.40 4.26
CA LEU A 111 0.20 11.48 4.35
C LEU A 111 -0.67 11.62 3.10
N GLN A 112 -0.15 11.27 1.92
CA GLN A 112 -0.87 11.33 0.65
C GLN A 112 -2.08 10.38 0.56
N TYR A 113 -2.11 9.32 1.37
CA TYR A 113 -3.24 8.40 1.47
C TYR A 113 -4.16 8.73 2.64
N CYS A 114 -3.76 9.66 3.52
CA CYS A 114 -4.55 10.01 4.69
C CYS A 114 -5.76 10.88 4.33
N SER A 115 -6.90 10.54 4.91
CA SER A 115 -8.13 11.31 4.78
C SER A 115 -8.04 12.65 5.53
N PRO A 116 -8.79 13.69 5.11
CA PRO A 116 -8.74 15.02 5.72
C PRO A 116 -9.07 14.99 7.21
N ASP A 117 -10.08 14.22 7.62
CA ASP A 117 -10.46 14.02 9.03
C ASP A 117 -9.32 13.43 9.86
N ARG A 118 -8.58 12.47 9.34
CA ARG A 118 -7.39 11.90 10.01
C ARG A 118 -6.24 12.89 10.11
N LEU A 119 -6.02 13.71 9.09
CA LEU A 119 -5.02 14.79 9.15
C LEU A 119 -5.38 15.83 10.22
N HIS A 120 -6.67 16.01 10.50
CA HIS A 120 -7.20 16.82 11.61
C HIS A 120 -7.34 16.03 12.92
N ARG A 121 -6.72 14.84 13.02
CA ARG A 121 -6.69 14.01 14.24
C ARG A 121 -8.06 13.57 14.76
N LYS A 122 -9.07 13.51 13.89
CA LYS A 122 -10.35 12.86 14.21
C LYS A 122 -10.14 11.35 14.32
N ASP A 123 -10.99 10.71 15.12
CA ASP A 123 -10.90 9.25 15.30
C ASP A 123 -11.16 8.51 13.99
N PRO A 124 -10.40 7.44 13.69
CA PRO A 124 -10.57 6.68 12.46
C PRO A 124 -11.95 6.02 12.37
N SER A 125 -12.54 6.07 11.19
CA SER A 125 -13.77 5.37 10.82
C SER A 125 -13.56 4.61 9.51
N PRO A 126 -14.45 3.68 9.13
CA PRO A 126 -14.38 3.03 7.81
C PRO A 126 -14.20 4.01 6.63
N ALA A 127 -14.76 5.23 6.73
CA ALA A 127 -14.64 6.26 5.70
C ALA A 127 -13.19 6.68 5.43
N CYS A 128 -12.29 6.58 6.41
CA CYS A 128 -10.89 6.93 6.19
C CYS A 128 -10.17 5.94 5.28
N ASP A 129 -10.52 4.64 5.35
CA ASP A 129 -9.98 3.64 4.43
C ASP A 129 -10.56 3.82 3.03
N ILE A 130 -11.83 4.23 2.91
CA ILE A 130 -12.44 4.54 1.61
C ILE A 130 -11.75 5.72 0.94
N TRP A 131 -11.36 6.75 1.70
CA TRP A 131 -10.52 7.82 1.16
C TRP A 131 -9.19 7.29 0.63
N SER A 132 -8.45 6.52 1.44
CA SER A 132 -7.17 5.93 1.03
C SER A 132 -7.33 5.02 -0.19
N TYR A 133 -8.43 4.26 -0.24
CA TYR A 133 -8.82 3.45 -1.40
C TYR A 133 -9.04 4.32 -2.64
N MET A 134 -9.71 5.46 -2.52
CA MET A 134 -9.92 6.35 -3.68
C MET A 134 -8.60 6.89 -4.23
N ILE A 135 -7.61 7.15 -3.39
CA ILE A 135 -6.25 7.51 -3.84
C ILE A 135 -5.64 6.36 -4.66
N LEU A 136 -5.69 5.13 -4.12
CA LEU A 136 -5.16 3.94 -4.80
C LEU A 136 -5.93 3.60 -6.07
N PHE A 137 -7.26 3.76 -6.07
CA PHE A 137 -8.12 3.60 -7.23
C PHE A 137 -7.71 4.58 -8.32
N SER A 138 -7.54 5.86 -7.99
CA SER A 138 -7.07 6.88 -8.92
C SER A 138 -5.70 6.54 -9.49
N GLU A 139 -4.77 6.05 -8.66
CA GLU A 139 -3.45 5.60 -9.11
C GLU A 139 -3.55 4.38 -10.05
N LEU A 140 -4.38 3.39 -9.70
CA LEU A 140 -4.65 2.23 -10.54
C LEU A 140 -5.36 2.61 -11.84
N TYR A 141 -6.16 3.66 -11.86
CA TYR A 141 -6.90 4.12 -13.05
C TYR A 141 -6.02 5.02 -13.95
N LEU A 142 -5.51 6.12 -13.39
CA LEU A 142 -4.79 7.19 -14.08
C LEU A 142 -3.29 6.91 -14.23
N GLY A 143 -2.71 6.00 -13.43
CA GLY A 143 -1.27 5.71 -13.40
C GLY A 143 -0.43 6.67 -12.56
N HIS A 144 -1.06 7.60 -11.84
CA HIS A 144 -0.41 8.54 -10.94
C HIS A 144 -1.35 8.91 -9.78
N VAL A 145 -0.77 9.32 -8.65
CA VAL A 145 -1.54 9.78 -7.49
C VAL A 145 -2.28 11.10 -7.81
N PRO A 146 -3.53 11.28 -7.36
CA PRO A 146 -4.36 12.41 -7.75
C PRO A 146 -3.96 13.73 -7.08
N PHE A 147 -3.30 13.70 -5.92
CA PHE A 147 -2.97 14.87 -5.13
C PHE A 147 -1.47 15.00 -4.94
N SER A 148 -0.94 16.16 -5.30
CA SER A 148 0.49 16.45 -5.21
C SER A 148 0.83 17.15 -3.89
N PRO A 149 1.88 16.74 -3.17
CA PRO A 149 2.27 17.36 -1.90
C PRO A 149 3.11 18.64 -2.08
N VAL A 150 3.50 19.02 -3.30
CA VAL A 150 4.39 20.18 -3.56
C VAL A 150 3.67 21.54 -3.56
N PHE A 151 2.35 21.57 -3.39
CA PHE A 151 1.61 22.83 -3.30
C PHE A 151 1.81 23.52 -1.94
N ASN A 152 1.58 24.84 -1.88
CA ASN A 152 1.54 25.57 -0.62
C ASN A 152 0.51 24.96 0.33
N GLY A 153 0.91 24.65 1.57
CA GLY A 153 0.08 23.90 2.52
C GLY A 153 0.22 22.38 2.44
N GLY A 154 1.18 21.87 1.65
CA GLY A 154 1.48 20.43 1.57
C GLY A 154 0.33 19.64 0.96
N ILE A 155 0.04 18.46 1.52
CA ILE A 155 -1.01 17.58 1.01
C ILE A 155 -2.41 18.21 1.07
N ILE A 156 -2.69 19.02 2.10
CA ILE A 156 -3.96 19.74 2.22
C ILE A 156 -4.11 20.77 1.08
N GLY A 157 -3.02 21.47 0.73
CA GLY A 157 -2.99 22.34 -0.43
C GLY A 157 -3.31 21.58 -1.73
N GLY A 158 -2.77 20.36 -1.86
CA GLY A 158 -3.10 19.46 -2.97
C GLY A 158 -4.59 19.09 -3.02
N PHE A 159 -5.22 18.82 -1.87
CA PHE A 159 -6.67 18.56 -1.81
C PHE A 159 -7.46 19.78 -2.26
N VAL A 160 -7.12 20.97 -1.76
CA VAL A 160 -7.85 22.20 -2.08
C VAL A 160 -7.75 22.54 -3.57
N MET A 161 -6.57 22.38 -4.16
CA MET A 161 -6.35 22.62 -5.59
C MET A 161 -7.15 21.68 -6.49
N SER A 162 -7.33 20.42 -6.07
CA SER A 162 -7.98 19.39 -6.89
C SER A 162 -9.47 19.22 -6.62
N LEU A 163 -9.93 19.43 -5.38
CA LEU A 163 -11.29 19.15 -4.94
C LEU A 163 -12.09 20.41 -4.59
N GLY A 164 -11.45 21.57 -4.51
CA GLY A 164 -12.06 22.81 -4.04
C GLY A 164 -11.82 23.07 -2.55
N PRO A 165 -12.35 24.19 -2.02
CA PRO A 165 -12.09 24.61 -0.64
C PRO A 165 -12.55 23.57 0.40
N LEU A 166 -11.88 23.57 1.55
CA LEU A 166 -12.34 22.79 2.70
C LEU A 166 -13.71 23.32 3.18
N PRO A 167 -14.59 22.45 3.70
CA PRO A 167 -15.84 22.90 4.32
C PRO A 167 -15.58 23.88 5.48
N GLU A 168 -16.54 24.79 5.70
CA GLU A 168 -16.58 25.60 6.92
C GLU A 168 -16.79 24.68 8.14
N GLU A 169 -16.18 25.05 9.28
CA GLU A 169 -16.27 24.29 10.54
C GLU A 169 -17.69 24.29 11.14
#